data_AF-D2NT14-F1
#
_entry.id   AF-D2NT14-F1
#
_cell.length_a   1.000
_cell.length_b   1.000
_cell.length_c   1.000
_cell.angle_alpha   90.00
_cell.angle_beta   90.00
_cell.angle_gamma   90.00
#
_symmetry.space_group_name_H-M   'P 1'
#
loop_
_entity.id
_entity.type
_entity.pdbx_description
1 polymer ?
#
loop_
_entity_poly.entity_id
_entity_poly.type
_entity_poly.pdbx_seq_one_letter_code
_entity_poly.pdbx_strand_id
1 'polypeptide(L)'
;MDNPTTNTQQKTLDDLEYYQALEEKRRQINKERCDAMEPMYTERFNIDTYMALALKEAEAHAEVNSQDEEAFNRVQRLHDEIPTMSIEEKLEFIDEDMYYKDSKGYEEKLRSLNIITPYETQLRLAYVIDPSQKTIEQAVNIHKANLKNGTETKKLNFRRKGGQYHLNEEQEEYVRNIQVNGFAYEGERRSNELLQMVYDNEWYPCLEPDQHEEINGFSWDTINMDDYRAGRLLTFGDALPDGAIAPPHDRIEYLADLVKRGEIDVPTFWNRVKTNSYVGTVEKFGPDGEESFIITKKNWRQFVNYREERPNSESDSLRYCQFPEALGGDEFVDLMERTYNWRIADWEAWIDSLPDDWFAVNTKAVRAALDEYEYGVLGIDIVMVWGRELNRRRGK
;
A
#
# COMPACT_ATOMS: atom_id res chain seq x y z
N MET A 1 46.14 6.09 42.47
CA MET A 1 45.11 7.11 42.21
C MET A 1 45.01 7.19 40.71
N ASP A 2 44.00 6.53 40.15
CA ASP A 2 43.73 6.60 38.72
C ASP A 2 43.22 8.00 38.40
N ASN A 3 43.89 8.70 37.48
CA ASN A 3 43.47 10.03 37.07
C ASN A 3 42.11 9.92 36.37
N PRO A 4 41.04 10.51 36.91
CA PRO A 4 39.72 10.41 36.30
C PRO A 4 39.69 11.03 34.90
N THR A 5 40.56 11.99 34.61
CA THR A 5 40.66 12.66 33.30
C THR A 5 41.16 11.76 32.18
N THR A 6 42.10 10.85 32.45
CA THR A 6 42.64 9.89 31.45
C THR A 6 41.65 8.76 31.16
N ASN A 7 40.90 8.29 32.16
CA ASN A 7 39.86 7.27 31.96
C ASN A 7 38.66 7.82 31.17
N THR A 8 38.30 9.09 31.36
CA THR A 8 37.22 9.73 30.57
C THR A 8 37.65 9.96 29.12
N GLN A 9 38.88 10.43 28.87
CA GLN A 9 39.39 10.63 27.50
C GLN A 9 39.55 9.32 26.73
N GLN A 10 40.03 8.26 27.37
CA GLN A 10 40.13 6.94 26.74
C GLN A 10 38.74 6.37 26.40
N LYS A 11 37.77 6.47 27.32
CA LYS A 11 36.37 6.09 27.03
C LYS A 11 35.78 6.84 25.85
N THR A 12 36.00 8.16 25.78
CA THR A 12 35.52 8.97 24.65
C THR A 12 36.16 8.57 23.32
N LEU A 13 37.43 8.15 23.34
CA LEU A 13 38.12 7.67 22.14
C LEU A 13 37.60 6.29 21.71
N ASP A 14 37.45 5.38 22.66
CA ASP A 14 36.93 4.03 22.43
C ASP A 14 35.46 4.08 21.92
N ASP A 15 34.65 5.00 22.47
CA ASP A 15 33.28 5.25 21.99
C ASP A 15 33.28 5.80 20.55
N LEU A 16 34.17 6.74 20.23
CA LEU A 16 34.30 7.29 18.87
C LEU A 16 34.70 6.22 17.85
N GLU A 17 35.68 5.38 18.18
CA GLU A 17 36.11 4.26 17.33
C GLU A 17 34.99 3.25 17.12
N TYR A 18 34.20 2.95 18.17
CA TYR A 18 33.02 2.10 18.06
C TYR A 18 31.96 2.66 17.10
N TYR A 19 31.59 3.94 17.25
CA TYR A 19 30.58 4.55 16.38
C TYR A 19 31.05 4.66 14.93
N GLN A 20 32.34 4.97 14.69
CA GLN A 20 32.91 4.97 13.34
C GLN A 20 32.87 3.58 12.68
N ALA A 21 33.25 2.53 13.43
CA ALA A 21 33.18 1.16 12.92
C ALA A 21 31.73 0.72 12.64
N LEU A 22 30.78 1.15 13.47
CA LEU A 22 29.36 0.88 13.29
C LEU A 22 28.80 1.59 12.04
N GLU A 23 29.12 2.87 11.84
CA GLU A 23 28.75 3.62 10.64
C GLU A 23 29.31 2.98 9.37
N GLU A 24 30.57 2.56 9.38
CA GLU A 24 31.19 1.91 8.22
C GLU A 24 30.49 0.59 7.88
N LYS A 25 30.14 -0.21 8.91
CA LYS A 25 29.34 -1.42 8.71
C LYS A 25 27.98 -1.11 8.10
N ARG A 26 27.32 -0.04 8.54
CA ARG A 26 26.01 0.41 8.02
C ARG A 26 26.12 0.93 6.58
N ARG A 27 27.18 1.64 6.23
CA ARG A 27 27.49 2.03 4.83
C ARG A 27 27.66 0.81 3.93
N GLN A 28 28.36 -0.21 4.40
CA GLN A 28 28.53 -1.45 3.64
C GLN A 28 27.19 -2.16 3.41
N ILE A 29 26.30 -2.20 4.42
CA ILE A 29 24.94 -2.73 4.27
C ILE A 29 24.14 -1.91 3.26
N ASN A 30 24.22 -0.56 3.32
CA ASN A 30 23.54 0.30 2.35
C ASN A 30 24.00 0.04 0.93
N LYS A 31 25.30 -0.23 0.73
CA LYS A 31 25.83 -0.62 -0.58
C LYS A 31 25.23 -1.93 -1.07
N GLU A 32 25.22 -2.97 -0.22
CA GLU A 32 24.58 -4.26 -0.54
C GLU A 32 23.11 -4.06 -0.96
N ARG A 33 22.38 -3.22 -0.21
CA ARG A 33 21.00 -2.87 -0.52
C ARG A 33 20.86 -2.17 -1.87
N CYS A 34 21.67 -1.14 -2.14
CA CYS A 34 21.58 -0.40 -3.41
C CYS A 34 21.79 -1.31 -4.61
N ASP A 35 22.74 -2.24 -4.52
CA ASP A 35 22.99 -3.23 -5.58
C ASP A 35 21.78 -4.18 -5.74
N ALA A 36 21.10 -4.54 -4.63
CA ALA A 36 19.93 -5.42 -4.65
C ALA A 36 18.62 -4.73 -5.07
N MET A 37 18.57 -3.40 -5.13
CA MET A 37 17.37 -2.64 -5.47
C MET A 37 17.05 -2.58 -6.96
N GLU A 38 17.97 -3.01 -7.83
CA GLU A 38 17.79 -2.95 -9.29
C GLU A 38 16.44 -3.50 -9.77
N PRO A 39 16.00 -4.72 -9.36
CA PRO A 39 14.71 -5.26 -9.79
C PRO A 39 13.51 -4.40 -9.37
N MET A 40 13.62 -3.64 -8.27
CA MET A 40 12.52 -2.78 -7.79
C MET A 40 12.15 -1.74 -8.86
N TYR A 41 13.13 -1.11 -9.50
CA TYR A 41 12.88 -0.05 -10.48
C TYR A 41 12.98 -0.50 -11.94
N THR A 42 13.62 -1.63 -12.23
CA THR A 42 13.63 -2.17 -13.60
C THR A 42 12.42 -3.06 -13.90
N GLU A 43 11.88 -3.75 -12.89
CA GLU A 43 10.79 -4.73 -13.07
C GLU A 43 9.47 -4.29 -12.42
N ARG A 44 9.49 -3.76 -11.18
CA ARG A 44 8.24 -3.53 -10.40
C ARG A 44 7.68 -2.11 -10.52
N PHE A 45 8.56 -1.12 -10.50
CA PHE A 45 8.23 0.31 -10.54
C PHE A 45 9.03 1.02 -11.63
N ASN A 46 9.04 0.41 -12.81
CA ASN A 46 9.62 1.01 -13.99
C ASN A 46 8.62 1.97 -14.64
N ILE A 47 8.94 3.27 -14.58
CA ILE A 47 8.09 4.31 -15.15
C ILE A 47 7.96 4.19 -16.67
N ASP A 48 9.00 3.73 -17.38
CA ASP A 48 8.95 3.60 -18.83
C ASP A 48 7.96 2.52 -19.27
N THR A 49 7.87 1.43 -18.48
CA THR A 49 6.84 0.40 -18.68
C THR A 49 5.44 0.98 -18.54
N TYR A 50 5.23 1.88 -17.57
CA TYR A 50 3.95 2.58 -17.41
C TYR A 50 3.67 3.52 -18.58
N MET A 51 4.64 4.33 -19.00
CA MET A 51 4.47 5.24 -20.14
C MET A 51 4.14 4.49 -21.44
N ALA A 52 4.77 3.33 -21.65
CA ALA A 52 4.46 2.46 -22.79
C ALA A 52 3.02 1.89 -22.71
N LEU A 53 2.55 1.52 -21.51
CA LEU A 53 1.16 1.10 -21.31
C LEU A 53 0.17 2.24 -21.59
N ALA A 54 0.44 3.44 -21.06
CA ALA A 54 -0.39 4.62 -21.27
C ALA A 54 -0.50 4.99 -22.76
N LEU A 55 0.60 4.90 -23.51
CA LEU A 55 0.59 5.08 -24.97
C LEU A 55 -0.30 4.03 -25.65
N LYS A 56 -0.15 2.75 -25.30
CA LYS A 56 -0.96 1.66 -25.86
C LYS A 56 -2.46 1.81 -25.57
N GLU A 57 -2.81 2.27 -24.37
CA GLU A 57 -4.21 2.57 -24.02
C GLU A 57 -4.76 3.73 -24.83
N ALA A 58 -3.96 4.79 -25.03
CA ALA A 58 -4.35 5.92 -25.87
C ALA A 58 -4.54 5.49 -27.34
N GLU A 59 -3.66 4.64 -27.87
CA GLU A 59 -3.77 4.07 -29.23
C GLU A 59 -5.07 3.26 -29.38
N ALA A 60 -5.35 2.37 -28.43
CA ALA A 60 -6.59 1.58 -28.43
C ALA A 60 -7.84 2.46 -28.34
N HIS A 61 -7.79 3.52 -27.52
CA HIS A 61 -8.90 4.47 -27.41
C HIS A 61 -9.14 5.24 -28.71
N ALA A 62 -8.08 5.68 -29.40
CA ALA A 62 -8.17 6.36 -30.69
C ALA A 62 -8.68 5.44 -31.81
N GLU A 63 -8.30 4.16 -31.79
CA GLU A 63 -8.80 3.16 -32.74
C GLU A 63 -10.33 2.97 -32.61
N VAL A 64 -10.82 2.83 -31.37
CA VAL A 64 -12.27 2.72 -31.10
C VAL A 64 -13.00 4.02 -31.44
N ASN A 65 -12.38 5.17 -31.17
CA ASN A 65 -12.95 6.50 -31.42
C ASN A 65 -12.35 7.17 -32.67
N SER A 66 -12.33 6.43 -33.78
CA SER A 66 -11.67 6.83 -35.05
C SER A 66 -12.12 8.17 -35.68
N GLN A 67 -13.13 8.85 -35.14
CA GLN A 67 -13.59 10.17 -35.59
C GLN A 67 -13.24 11.30 -34.60
N ASP A 68 -12.59 10.97 -33.48
CA ASP A 68 -12.20 11.92 -32.45
C ASP A 68 -10.78 12.45 -32.72
N GLU A 69 -10.69 13.65 -33.29
CA GLU A 69 -9.41 14.31 -33.55
C GLU A 69 -8.61 14.56 -32.25
N GLU A 70 -9.25 14.72 -31.10
CA GLU A 70 -8.57 14.90 -29.82
C GLU A 70 -7.86 13.61 -29.37
N ALA A 71 -8.48 12.44 -29.61
CA ALA A 71 -7.87 11.15 -29.33
C ALA A 71 -6.60 10.91 -30.17
N PHE A 72 -6.62 11.20 -31.47
CA PHE A 72 -5.43 11.09 -32.33
C PHE A 72 -4.34 12.10 -31.96
N ASN A 73 -4.72 13.35 -31.64
CA ASN A 73 -3.76 14.36 -31.19
C ASN A 73 -3.07 13.96 -29.89
N ARG A 74 -3.80 13.30 -28.97
CA ARG A 74 -3.22 12.75 -27.74
C ARG A 74 -2.20 11.64 -28.04
N VAL A 75 -2.53 10.70 -28.93
CA VAL A 75 -1.60 9.62 -29.34
C VAL A 75 -0.32 10.19 -29.95
N GLN A 76 -0.45 11.12 -30.91
CA GLN A 76 0.71 11.73 -31.55
C GLN A 76 1.60 12.45 -30.54
N ARG A 77 0.99 13.21 -29.62
CA ARG A 77 1.72 13.90 -28.54
C ARG A 77 2.51 12.91 -27.68
N LEU A 78 1.87 11.84 -27.22
CA LEU A 78 2.54 10.83 -26.39
C LEU A 78 3.68 10.14 -27.15
N HIS A 79 3.49 9.81 -28.41
CA HIS A 79 4.53 9.20 -29.25
C HIS A 79 5.76 10.12 -29.43
N ASP A 80 5.53 11.42 -29.60
CA ASP A 80 6.60 12.40 -29.82
C ASP A 80 7.32 12.80 -28.52
N GLU A 81 6.60 12.92 -27.41
CA GLU A 81 7.15 13.42 -26.14
C GLU A 81 7.83 12.32 -25.30
N ILE A 82 7.22 11.13 -25.14
CA ILE A 82 7.71 10.05 -24.26
C ILE A 82 9.21 9.73 -24.45
N PRO A 83 9.75 9.61 -25.68
CA PRO A 83 11.17 9.27 -25.89
C PRO A 83 12.15 10.33 -25.34
N THR A 84 11.69 11.57 -25.17
CA THR A 84 12.53 12.70 -24.73
C THR A 84 12.20 13.19 -23.32
N MET A 85 11.15 12.67 -22.69
CA MET A 85 10.77 13.04 -21.33
C MET A 85 11.85 12.66 -20.31
N SER A 86 12.17 13.62 -19.44
CA SER A 86 12.89 13.42 -18.20
C SER A 86 12.10 12.56 -17.20
N ILE A 87 12.76 12.10 -16.14
CA ILE A 87 12.08 11.37 -15.05
C ILE A 87 10.99 12.23 -14.41
N GLU A 88 11.28 13.51 -14.14
CA GLU A 88 10.33 14.47 -13.55
C GLU A 88 9.06 14.60 -14.42
N GLU A 89 9.21 14.78 -15.75
CA GLU A 89 8.09 14.87 -16.68
C GLU A 89 7.26 13.57 -16.74
N LYS A 90 7.89 12.40 -16.58
CA LYS A 90 7.15 11.12 -16.52
C LYS A 90 6.42 10.94 -15.19
N LEU A 91 6.99 11.42 -14.08
CA LEU A 91 6.33 11.35 -12.77
C LEU A 91 5.08 12.24 -12.70
N GLU A 92 5.01 13.33 -13.46
CA GLU A 92 3.78 14.14 -13.61
C GLU A 92 2.60 13.31 -14.16
N PHE A 93 2.85 12.30 -15.02
CA PHE A 93 1.79 11.39 -15.47
C PHE A 93 1.25 10.50 -14.35
N ILE A 94 2.09 10.17 -13.36
CA ILE A 94 1.61 9.46 -12.17
C ILE A 94 0.69 10.39 -11.37
N ASP A 95 1.11 11.63 -11.18
CA ASP A 95 0.38 12.64 -10.39
C ASP A 95 -1.03 12.89 -10.95
N GLU A 96 -1.11 13.14 -12.27
CA GLU A 96 -2.33 13.63 -12.90
C GLU A 96 -3.30 12.51 -13.30
N ASP A 97 -2.81 11.30 -13.58
CA ASP A 97 -3.59 10.27 -14.28
C ASP A 97 -3.56 8.92 -13.55
N MET A 98 -2.38 8.38 -13.26
CA MET A 98 -2.23 7.01 -12.76
C MET A 98 -2.96 6.78 -11.44
N TYR A 99 -2.62 7.53 -10.40
CA TYR A 99 -3.15 7.29 -9.06
C TYR A 99 -4.66 7.49 -9.02
N TYR A 100 -5.18 8.57 -9.61
CA TYR A 100 -6.60 8.90 -9.52
C TYR A 100 -7.51 8.03 -10.39
N LYS A 101 -6.99 7.40 -11.45
CA LYS A 101 -7.73 6.41 -12.25
C LYS A 101 -8.07 5.13 -11.49
N ASP A 102 -7.15 4.67 -10.63
CA ASP A 102 -7.34 3.46 -9.82
C ASP A 102 -6.71 3.61 -8.43
N SER A 103 -7.21 4.57 -7.65
CA SER A 103 -6.62 4.88 -6.34
C SER A 103 -6.64 3.67 -5.41
N LYS A 104 -7.69 2.84 -5.48
CA LYS A 104 -7.77 1.59 -4.72
C LYS A 104 -6.68 0.59 -5.09
N GLY A 105 -6.46 0.33 -6.37
CA GLY A 105 -5.41 -0.58 -6.83
C GLY A 105 -4.02 -0.09 -6.45
N TYR A 106 -3.77 1.22 -6.54
CA TYR A 106 -2.47 1.79 -6.14
C TYR A 106 -2.27 1.82 -4.63
N GLU A 107 -3.31 2.04 -3.84
CA GLU A 107 -3.24 1.85 -2.39
C GLU A 107 -2.91 0.40 -2.01
N GLU A 108 -3.50 -0.59 -2.70
CA GLU A 108 -3.13 -2.01 -2.53
C GLU A 108 -1.66 -2.26 -2.93
N LYS A 109 -1.20 -1.66 -4.04
CA LYS A 109 0.20 -1.73 -4.47
C LYS A 109 1.15 -1.11 -3.43
N LEU A 110 0.81 0.03 -2.84
CA LEU A 110 1.61 0.68 -1.81
C LEU A 110 1.67 -0.14 -0.51
N ARG A 111 0.56 -0.76 -0.08
CA ARG A 111 0.56 -1.67 1.09
C ARG A 111 1.51 -2.85 0.91
N SER A 112 1.67 -3.34 -0.32
CA SER A 112 2.64 -4.40 -0.65
C SER A 112 4.11 -3.97 -0.57
N LEU A 113 4.41 -2.72 -0.17
CA LEU A 113 5.76 -2.23 0.16
C LEU A 113 6.09 -2.34 1.65
N ASN A 114 5.21 -2.97 2.44
CA ASN A 114 5.31 -3.01 3.90
C ASN A 114 5.28 -1.61 4.54
N ILE A 115 4.36 -0.76 4.07
CA ILE A 115 4.16 0.61 4.55
C ILE A 115 2.70 0.80 4.94
N ILE A 116 2.43 1.56 5.99
CA ILE A 116 1.12 2.16 6.26
C ILE A 116 1.02 3.41 5.41
N THR A 117 0.06 3.45 4.49
CA THR A 117 0.00 4.52 3.50
C THR A 117 -0.43 5.84 4.14
N PRO A 118 -0.06 6.99 3.54
CA PRO A 118 -0.58 8.27 3.98
C PRO A 118 -2.10 8.32 4.04
N TYR A 119 -2.80 7.71 3.07
CA TYR A 119 -4.25 7.60 3.09
C TYR A 119 -4.78 6.88 4.33
N GLU A 120 -4.24 5.71 4.68
CA GLU A 120 -4.61 4.97 5.89
C GLU A 120 -4.39 5.80 7.16
N THR A 121 -3.21 6.44 7.26
CA THR A 121 -2.87 7.30 8.39
C THR A 121 -3.82 8.49 8.51
N GLN A 122 -4.04 9.25 7.44
CA GLN A 122 -4.90 10.43 7.49
C GLN A 122 -6.36 10.07 7.80
N LEU A 123 -6.90 9.00 7.20
CA LEU A 123 -8.23 8.52 7.54
C LEU A 123 -8.34 8.18 9.03
N ARG A 124 -7.34 7.49 9.58
CA ARG A 124 -7.34 7.17 11.02
C ARG A 124 -7.31 8.41 11.88
N LEU A 125 -6.46 9.38 11.55
CA LEU A 125 -6.35 10.64 12.28
C LEU A 125 -7.66 11.44 12.25
N ALA A 126 -8.42 11.39 11.15
CA ALA A 126 -9.72 12.05 11.04
C ALA A 126 -10.73 11.57 12.11
N TYR A 127 -10.67 10.30 12.51
CA TYR A 127 -11.57 9.74 13.53
C TYR A 127 -11.10 9.98 14.97
N VAL A 128 -9.79 10.14 15.18
CA VAL A 128 -9.22 10.25 16.53
C VAL A 128 -8.99 11.71 16.94
N ILE A 129 -8.76 12.61 15.99
CA ILE A 129 -8.54 14.03 16.26
C ILE A 129 -9.87 14.77 16.28
N ASP A 130 -10.17 15.41 17.41
CA ASP A 130 -11.34 16.27 17.50
C ASP A 130 -11.24 17.49 16.56
N PRO A 131 -12.35 17.90 15.92
CA PRO A 131 -12.35 19.04 15.02
C PRO A 131 -11.87 20.31 15.73
N SER A 132 -10.81 20.91 15.21
CA SER A 132 -10.35 22.22 15.68
C SER A 132 -11.38 23.30 15.36
N GLN A 133 -11.36 24.44 16.07
CA GLN A 133 -12.22 25.58 15.73
C GLN A 133 -12.01 26.07 14.27
N LYS A 134 -10.80 25.93 13.72
CA LYS A 134 -10.50 26.24 12.31
C LYS A 134 -11.23 25.28 11.36
N THR A 135 -11.22 23.98 11.67
CA THR A 135 -11.94 22.95 10.92
C THR A 135 -13.45 23.20 10.98
N ILE A 136 -13.97 23.54 12.15
CA ILE A 136 -15.38 23.90 12.34
C ILE A 136 -15.74 25.12 11.48
N GLU A 137 -14.91 26.16 11.49
CA GLU A 137 -15.11 27.36 10.66
C GLU A 137 -15.15 27.05 9.17
N GLN A 138 -14.26 26.18 8.69
CA GLN A 138 -14.26 25.73 7.29
C GLN A 138 -15.55 24.98 6.94
N ALA A 139 -15.99 24.04 7.77
CA ALA A 139 -17.25 23.32 7.56
C ALA A 139 -18.46 24.26 7.55
N VAL A 140 -18.50 25.27 8.43
CA VAL A 140 -19.55 26.29 8.43
C VAL A 140 -19.56 27.10 7.13
N ASN A 141 -18.39 27.43 6.59
CA ASN A 141 -18.28 28.17 5.33
C ASN A 141 -18.73 27.33 4.14
N ILE A 142 -18.35 26.05 4.09
CA ILE A 142 -18.81 25.09 3.08
C ILE A 142 -20.34 24.96 3.13
N HIS A 143 -20.91 24.75 4.32
CA HIS A 143 -22.36 24.67 4.52
C HIS A 143 -23.09 25.91 4.01
N LYS A 144 -22.58 27.11 4.33
CA LYS A 144 -23.16 28.37 3.84
C LYS A 144 -23.07 28.50 2.33
N ALA A 145 -21.95 28.09 1.72
CA ALA A 145 -21.78 28.11 0.28
C ALA A 145 -22.74 27.13 -0.41
N ASN A 146 -22.88 25.92 0.12
CA ASN A 146 -23.79 24.90 -0.41
C ASN A 146 -25.26 25.32 -0.30
N LEU A 147 -25.66 25.93 0.83
CA LEU A 147 -26.99 26.53 0.97
C LEU A 147 -27.24 27.66 -0.03
N LYS A 148 -26.23 28.49 -0.31
CA LYS A 148 -26.31 29.58 -1.29
C LYS A 148 -26.42 29.03 -2.72
N ASN A 149 -25.68 27.97 -3.02
CA ASN A 149 -25.63 27.33 -4.34
C ASN A 149 -26.80 26.35 -4.58
N GLY A 150 -27.62 26.07 -3.56
CA GLY A 150 -28.76 25.16 -3.64
C GLY A 150 -28.39 23.68 -3.63
N THR A 151 -27.13 23.33 -3.37
CA THR A 151 -26.67 21.94 -3.24
C THR A 151 -26.98 21.33 -1.88
N GLU A 152 -27.28 22.17 -0.87
CA GLU A 152 -27.85 21.77 0.41
C GLU A 152 -29.11 22.60 0.71
N THR A 153 -30.08 22.01 1.39
CA THR A 153 -31.36 22.67 1.74
C THR A 153 -31.61 22.72 3.24
N LYS A 154 -31.02 21.78 4.00
CA LYS A 154 -31.15 21.71 5.47
C LYS A 154 -30.30 22.80 6.11
N LYS A 155 -30.89 23.62 6.98
CA LYS A 155 -30.16 24.67 7.71
C LYS A 155 -29.70 24.15 9.07
N LEU A 156 -28.39 23.98 9.24
CA LEU A 156 -27.82 23.48 10.50
C LEU A 156 -27.70 24.55 11.59
N ASN A 157 -27.81 25.85 11.25
CA ASN A 157 -27.85 26.97 12.20
C ASN A 157 -26.67 27.04 13.18
N PHE A 158 -25.44 26.94 12.68
CA PHE A 158 -24.22 27.10 13.48
C PHE A 158 -24.16 28.45 14.22
N ARG A 159 -23.99 28.43 15.54
CA ARG A 159 -23.93 29.63 16.39
C ARG A 159 -22.59 29.71 17.11
N ARG A 160 -22.11 30.95 17.30
CA ARG A 160 -20.94 31.23 18.14
C ARG A 160 -21.36 31.68 19.54
N LYS A 161 -20.62 31.26 20.55
CA LYS A 161 -20.71 31.77 21.93
C LYS A 161 -19.30 32.01 22.45
N GLY A 162 -19.00 33.25 22.85
CA GLY A 162 -17.65 33.64 23.28
C GLY A 162 -16.60 33.56 22.17
N GLY A 163 -16.98 33.81 20.91
CA GLY A 163 -16.08 33.76 19.75
C GLY A 163 -15.89 32.39 19.11
N GLN A 164 -16.27 31.30 19.78
CA GLN A 164 -16.13 29.92 19.32
C GLN A 164 -17.48 29.29 18.93
N TYR A 165 -17.44 28.31 18.03
CA TYR A 165 -18.59 27.46 17.73
C TYR A 165 -18.77 26.39 18.79
N HIS A 166 -20.02 26.18 19.18
CA HIS A 166 -20.46 25.09 20.05
C HIS A 166 -21.45 24.27 19.25
N LEU A 167 -21.10 23.03 18.98
CA LEU A 167 -21.85 22.16 18.09
C LEU A 167 -22.90 21.37 18.87
N ASN A 168 -24.07 21.16 18.28
CA ASN A 168 -24.95 20.07 18.66
C ASN A 168 -24.56 18.79 17.90
N GLU A 169 -25.19 17.66 18.22
CA GLU A 169 -24.87 16.36 17.61
C GLU A 169 -24.91 16.40 16.07
N GLU A 170 -25.95 17.00 15.50
CA GLU A 170 -26.11 17.08 14.04
C GLU A 170 -25.04 17.95 13.36
N GLN A 171 -24.67 19.06 13.99
CA GLN A 171 -23.60 19.92 13.52
C GLN A 171 -22.24 19.25 13.66
N GLU A 172 -22.04 18.47 14.73
CA GLU A 172 -20.83 17.69 14.95
C GLU A 172 -20.69 16.61 13.87
N GLU A 173 -21.76 15.86 13.57
CA GLU A 173 -21.76 14.87 12.49
C GLU A 173 -21.41 15.51 11.14
N TYR A 174 -22.00 16.66 10.82
CA TYR A 174 -21.68 17.40 9.60
C TYR A 174 -20.20 17.83 9.57
N VAL A 175 -19.70 18.41 10.65
CA VAL A 175 -18.29 18.84 10.75
C VAL A 175 -17.35 17.65 10.63
N ARG A 176 -17.68 16.52 11.27
CA ARG A 176 -16.88 15.29 11.19
C ARG A 176 -16.86 14.73 9.77
N ASN A 177 -17.96 14.77 9.04
CA ASN A 177 -17.98 14.38 7.63
C ASN A 177 -17.04 15.26 6.79
N ILE A 178 -17.12 16.59 6.95
CA ILE A 178 -16.21 17.51 6.26
C ILE A 178 -14.75 17.26 6.64
N GLN A 179 -14.47 16.98 7.92
CA GLN A 179 -13.13 16.63 8.38
C GLN A 179 -12.63 15.35 7.71
N VAL A 180 -13.41 14.26 7.73
CA VAL A 180 -13.04 13.00 7.08
C VAL A 180 -12.73 13.21 5.60
N ASN A 181 -13.56 13.96 4.88
CA ASN A 181 -13.29 14.26 3.47
C ASN A 181 -12.00 15.06 3.25
N GLY A 182 -11.72 16.03 4.12
CA GLY A 182 -10.48 16.82 4.05
C GLY A 182 -9.22 15.97 4.31
N PHE A 183 -9.29 15.06 5.29
CA PHE A 183 -8.20 14.13 5.59
C PHE A 183 -8.04 13.06 4.51
N ALA A 184 -9.14 12.54 3.96
CA ALA A 184 -9.11 11.60 2.84
C ALA A 184 -8.41 12.22 1.63
N TYR A 185 -8.78 13.45 1.27
CA TYR A 185 -8.14 14.20 0.17
C TYR A 185 -6.64 14.41 0.39
N GLU A 186 -6.22 14.83 1.59
CA GLU A 186 -4.79 14.98 1.90
C GLU A 186 -4.09 13.61 1.89
N GLY A 187 -4.74 12.57 2.39
CA GLY A 187 -4.22 11.20 2.36
C GLY A 187 -3.97 10.69 0.94
N GLU A 188 -4.95 10.86 0.04
CA GLU A 188 -4.82 10.51 -1.38
C GLU A 188 -3.68 11.26 -2.04
N ARG A 189 -3.59 12.58 -1.79
CA ARG A 189 -2.50 13.42 -2.32
C ARG A 189 -1.13 12.96 -1.84
N ARG A 190 -0.98 12.64 -0.56
CA ARG A 190 0.29 12.15 0.02
C ARG A 190 0.63 10.73 -0.42
N SER A 191 -0.36 9.87 -0.62
CA SER A 191 -0.15 8.55 -1.22
C SER A 191 0.30 8.64 -2.68
N ASN A 192 -0.21 9.61 -3.43
CA ASN A 192 0.26 9.90 -4.79
C ASN A 192 1.72 10.37 -4.78
N GLU A 193 2.09 11.27 -3.87
CA GLU A 193 3.51 11.65 -3.64
C GLU A 193 4.37 10.42 -3.32
N LEU A 194 3.90 9.53 -2.45
CA LEU A 194 4.61 8.28 -2.13
C LEU A 194 4.74 7.39 -3.38
N LEU A 195 3.70 7.28 -4.19
CA LEU A 195 3.73 6.52 -5.43
C LEU A 195 4.78 7.07 -6.40
N GLN A 196 4.84 8.39 -6.59
CA GLN A 196 5.85 9.04 -7.41
C GLN A 196 7.27 8.72 -6.91
N MET A 197 7.52 8.86 -5.61
CA MET A 197 8.82 8.50 -5.02
C MET A 197 9.19 7.03 -5.25
N VAL A 198 8.20 6.13 -5.28
CA VAL A 198 8.45 4.70 -5.55
C VAL A 198 8.82 4.46 -7.01
N TYR A 199 8.36 5.28 -7.96
CA TYR A 199 8.76 5.21 -9.37
C TYR A 199 9.99 6.08 -9.71
N ASP A 200 10.43 6.92 -8.79
CA ASP A 200 11.66 7.71 -8.94
C ASP A 200 12.88 6.82 -8.71
N ASN A 201 13.43 6.30 -9.81
CA ASN A 201 14.60 5.42 -9.77
C ASN A 201 15.91 6.17 -9.47
N GLU A 202 15.94 7.49 -9.57
CA GLU A 202 17.10 8.30 -9.23
C GLU A 202 17.19 8.54 -7.72
N TRP A 203 16.13 8.21 -6.98
CA TRP A 203 16.00 8.59 -5.58
C TRP A 203 15.42 7.47 -4.68
N TYR A 204 16.27 6.50 -4.33
CA TYR A 204 15.98 5.54 -3.26
C TYR A 204 16.90 5.70 -2.04
N PRO A 205 16.50 6.51 -1.04
CA PRO A 205 17.30 6.74 0.15
C PRO A 205 17.45 5.45 0.96
N CYS A 206 18.67 5.20 1.40
CA CYS A 206 18.97 4.23 2.45
C CYS A 206 18.72 4.85 3.84
N LEU A 207 18.74 4.03 4.88
CA LEU A 207 18.89 4.54 6.24
C LEU A 207 20.22 5.28 6.37
N GLU A 208 20.21 6.43 7.06
CA GLU A 208 21.43 7.19 7.31
C GLU A 208 22.37 6.34 8.19
N PRO A 209 23.66 6.17 7.83
CA PRO A 209 24.57 5.31 8.60
C PRO A 209 24.71 5.73 10.07
N ASP A 210 24.64 7.03 10.35
CA ASP A 210 24.71 7.63 11.69
C ASP A 210 23.31 7.75 12.34
N GLN A 211 22.26 7.21 11.72
CA GLN A 211 20.93 7.22 12.31
C GLN A 211 20.95 6.40 13.61
N HIS A 212 20.64 7.06 14.73
CA HIS A 212 20.46 6.43 16.04
C HIS A 212 19.01 6.43 16.52
N GLU A 213 18.16 7.26 15.90
CA GLU A 213 16.75 7.37 16.24
C GLU A 213 15.89 6.60 15.25
N GLU A 214 14.66 6.31 15.64
CA GLU A 214 13.64 5.80 14.72
C GLU A 214 13.12 6.96 13.87
N ILE A 215 13.15 6.80 12.55
CA ILE A 215 12.61 7.77 11.58
C ILE A 215 11.48 7.07 10.82
N ASN A 216 10.26 7.61 10.91
CA ASN A 216 9.08 7.06 10.25
C ASN A 216 8.85 5.55 10.51
N GLY A 217 9.23 5.06 11.70
CA GLY A 217 9.11 3.65 12.07
C GLY A 217 10.29 2.75 11.67
N PHE A 218 11.29 3.28 10.95
CA PHE A 218 12.51 2.54 10.61
C PHE A 218 13.68 2.93 11.51
N SER A 219 14.44 1.94 11.96
CA SER A 219 15.74 2.13 12.61
C SER A 219 16.66 0.96 12.30
N TRP A 220 17.96 1.15 12.44
CA TRP A 220 18.94 0.07 12.30
C TRP A 220 18.74 -1.09 13.28
N ASP A 221 18.07 -0.84 14.40
CA ASP A 221 17.88 -1.83 15.47
C ASP A 221 16.57 -2.62 15.29
N THR A 222 15.59 -2.06 14.57
CA THR A 222 14.24 -2.62 14.44
C THR A 222 13.90 -3.10 13.03
N ILE A 223 14.63 -2.64 12.00
CA ILE A 223 14.36 -3.03 10.62
C ILE A 223 14.64 -4.52 10.38
N ASN A 224 13.80 -5.16 9.56
CA ASN A 224 14.12 -6.49 9.04
C ASN A 224 15.33 -6.38 8.11
N MET A 225 16.50 -6.76 8.62
CA MET A 225 17.79 -6.61 7.93
C MET A 225 17.89 -7.46 6.66
N ASP A 226 17.26 -8.63 6.64
CA ASP A 226 17.32 -9.53 5.48
C ASP A 226 16.55 -8.92 4.30
N ASP A 227 15.35 -8.40 4.56
CA ASP A 227 14.55 -7.73 3.54
C ASP A 227 15.15 -6.36 3.14
N TYR A 228 15.74 -5.64 4.09
CA TYR A 228 16.43 -4.38 3.81
C TYR A 228 17.62 -4.59 2.87
N ARG A 229 18.48 -5.58 3.16
CA ARG A 229 19.61 -5.95 2.29
C ARG A 229 19.18 -6.45 0.92
N ALA A 230 18.05 -7.14 0.85
CA ALA A 230 17.48 -7.61 -0.41
C ALA A 230 16.80 -6.50 -1.23
N GLY A 231 16.85 -5.23 -0.78
CA GLY A 231 16.24 -4.10 -1.51
C GLY A 231 14.71 -4.08 -1.45
N ARG A 232 14.07 -4.90 -0.59
CA ARG A 232 12.62 -5.06 -0.53
C ARG A 232 11.91 -3.97 0.26
N LEU A 233 12.61 -3.39 1.25
CA LEU A 233 12.08 -2.33 2.11
C LEU A 233 12.52 -0.95 1.60
N LEU A 234 11.53 -0.08 1.42
CA LEU A 234 11.74 1.31 1.00
C LEU A 234 11.64 2.23 2.22
N THR A 235 12.80 2.59 2.77
CA THR A 235 12.86 3.37 4.01
C THR A 235 12.66 4.86 3.79
N PHE A 236 13.12 5.38 2.64
CA PHE A 236 13.15 6.80 2.22
C PHE A 236 13.65 7.82 3.28
N GLY A 237 14.14 7.37 4.43
CA GLY A 237 14.65 8.20 5.51
C GLY A 237 13.65 9.28 5.95
N ASP A 238 14.15 10.49 6.14
CA ASP A 238 13.38 11.69 6.50
C ASP A 238 12.43 12.16 5.39
N ALA A 239 12.51 11.57 4.20
CA ALA A 239 11.85 12.07 3.01
C ALA A 239 10.56 11.31 2.66
N LEU A 240 10.13 10.34 3.48
CA LEU A 240 8.78 9.78 3.40
C LEU A 240 7.71 10.89 3.51
N PRO A 241 6.66 10.85 2.67
CA PRO A 241 5.57 11.81 2.76
C PRO A 241 4.85 11.73 4.09
N ASP A 242 4.27 12.84 4.51
CA ASP A 242 3.52 12.93 5.75
C ASP A 242 2.40 11.88 5.82
N GLY A 243 2.51 10.99 6.80
CA GLY A 243 1.57 9.90 7.04
C GLY A 243 2.05 8.53 6.54
N ALA A 244 3.11 8.45 5.74
CA ALA A 244 3.76 7.18 5.41
C ALA A 244 4.65 6.74 6.58
N ILE A 245 4.42 5.54 7.10
CA ILE A 245 5.20 4.98 8.22
C ILE A 245 5.41 3.47 8.05
N ALA A 246 6.50 2.95 8.62
CA ALA A 246 6.72 1.52 8.73
C ALA A 246 5.72 0.92 9.73
N PRO A 247 5.05 -0.19 9.39
CA PRO A 247 4.24 -0.93 10.33
C PRO A 247 5.14 -1.67 11.34
N PRO A 248 4.68 -1.87 12.59
CA PRO A 248 5.44 -2.64 13.59
C PRO A 248 5.46 -4.15 13.32
N HIS A 249 4.61 -4.62 12.43
CA HIS A 249 4.48 -6.00 12.00
C HIS A 249 4.47 -6.05 10.47
N ASP A 250 4.92 -7.16 9.89
CA ASP A 250 4.79 -7.38 8.45
C ASP A 250 3.32 -7.35 8.04
N ARG A 251 3.02 -6.58 6.99
CA ARG A 251 1.72 -6.60 6.34
C ARG A 251 1.51 -7.91 5.60
N ILE A 252 0.29 -8.42 5.62
CA ILE A 252 -0.04 -9.66 4.90
C ILE A 252 0.09 -9.44 3.39
N GLU A 253 -0.27 -8.26 2.89
CA GLU A 253 -0.10 -7.87 1.49
C GLU A 253 1.37 -7.88 1.07
N TYR A 254 2.27 -7.43 1.94
CA TYR A 254 3.71 -7.50 1.70
C TYR A 254 4.20 -8.95 1.65
N LEU A 255 3.87 -9.76 2.66
CA LEU A 255 4.27 -11.17 2.67
C LEU A 255 3.71 -11.95 1.48
N ALA A 256 2.45 -11.68 1.11
CA ALA A 256 1.75 -12.27 -0.01
C ALA A 256 2.43 -11.90 -1.34
N ASP A 257 2.86 -10.64 -1.50
CA ASP A 257 3.61 -10.21 -2.67
C ASP A 257 4.99 -10.89 -2.75
N LEU A 258 5.74 -10.95 -1.64
CA LEU A 258 7.04 -11.62 -1.59
C LEU A 258 6.95 -13.09 -2.01
N VAL A 259 5.99 -13.84 -1.45
CA VAL A 259 5.85 -15.27 -1.76
C VAL A 259 5.34 -15.49 -3.19
N LYS A 260 4.44 -14.62 -3.68
CA LYS A 260 3.96 -14.67 -5.07
C LYS A 260 5.08 -14.47 -6.08
N ARG A 261 6.06 -13.61 -5.76
CA ARG A 261 7.23 -13.33 -6.61
C ARG A 261 8.37 -14.35 -6.41
N GLY A 262 8.21 -15.32 -5.52
CA GLY A 262 9.24 -16.33 -5.22
C GLY A 262 10.44 -15.78 -4.45
N GLU A 263 10.32 -14.59 -3.86
CA GLU A 263 11.38 -13.97 -3.07
C GLU A 263 11.53 -14.62 -1.68
N ILE A 264 10.46 -15.24 -1.21
CA ILE A 264 10.45 -16.13 -0.05
C ILE A 264 9.67 -17.40 -0.41
N ASP A 265 10.02 -18.52 0.23
CA ASP A 265 9.27 -19.76 0.09
C ASP A 265 8.03 -19.81 0.99
N VAL A 266 7.11 -20.74 0.71
CA VAL A 266 5.87 -20.92 1.48
C VAL A 266 6.13 -21.20 2.98
N PRO A 267 7.11 -22.04 3.38
CA PRO A 267 7.48 -22.20 4.78
C PRO A 267 7.91 -20.89 5.47
N THR A 268 8.73 -20.08 4.81
CA THR A 268 9.18 -18.78 5.32
C THR A 268 8.01 -17.81 5.44
N PHE A 269 7.12 -17.77 4.45
CA PHE A 269 5.87 -17.01 4.50
C PHE A 269 5.06 -17.37 5.76
N TRP A 270 4.76 -18.65 5.98
CA TRP A 270 3.96 -19.06 7.14
C TRP A 270 4.64 -18.80 8.47
N ASN A 271 5.97 -18.97 8.55
CA ASN A 271 6.71 -18.61 9.74
C ASN A 271 6.57 -17.11 10.05
N ARG A 272 6.74 -16.24 9.04
CA ARG A 272 6.59 -14.79 9.22
C ARG A 272 5.16 -14.38 9.57
N VAL A 273 4.15 -14.98 8.95
CA VAL A 273 2.75 -14.77 9.35
C VAL A 273 2.58 -15.07 10.83
N LYS A 274 3.07 -16.22 11.30
CA LYS A 274 2.93 -16.64 12.68
C LYS A 274 3.69 -15.75 13.67
N THR A 275 4.91 -15.32 13.33
CA THR A 275 5.82 -14.66 14.30
C THR A 275 5.85 -13.15 14.21
N ASN A 276 5.45 -12.56 13.08
CA ASN A 276 5.65 -11.14 12.79
C ASN A 276 4.49 -10.47 12.04
N SER A 277 3.30 -11.07 11.96
CA SER A 277 2.12 -10.41 11.35
C SER A 277 1.02 -10.12 12.36
N TYR A 278 0.15 -9.18 12.01
CA TYR A 278 -1.00 -8.80 12.85
C TYR A 278 -2.11 -9.86 12.94
N VAL A 279 -2.07 -10.90 12.10
CA VAL A 279 -3.01 -12.04 12.10
C VAL A 279 -2.37 -13.36 12.53
N GLY A 280 -1.15 -13.34 13.09
CA GLY A 280 -0.40 -14.56 13.42
C GLY A 280 -1.09 -15.53 14.38
N THR A 281 -2.11 -15.07 15.11
CA THR A 281 -2.92 -15.87 16.06
C THR A 281 -4.29 -16.27 15.50
N VAL A 282 -4.62 -15.86 14.27
CA VAL A 282 -5.94 -16.05 13.69
C VAL A 282 -5.96 -17.34 12.85
N GLU A 283 -6.52 -18.42 13.41
CA GLU A 283 -6.50 -19.76 12.80
C GLU A 283 -7.16 -19.83 11.43
N LYS A 284 -8.20 -19.01 11.16
CA LYS A 284 -8.93 -19.06 9.89
C LYS A 284 -8.06 -18.75 8.66
N PHE A 285 -7.00 -17.96 8.85
CA PHE A 285 -6.06 -17.61 7.77
C PHE A 285 -4.84 -18.54 7.71
N GLY A 286 -4.70 -19.46 8.66
CA GLY A 286 -3.58 -20.40 8.74
C GLY A 286 -3.57 -21.43 7.60
N PRO A 287 -2.53 -22.30 7.55
CA PRO A 287 -2.36 -23.28 6.48
C PRO A 287 -3.59 -24.16 6.23
N ASP A 288 -4.25 -24.59 7.30
CA ASP A 288 -5.44 -25.45 7.29
C ASP A 288 -6.76 -24.67 7.52
N GLY A 289 -6.70 -23.34 7.51
CA GLY A 289 -7.83 -22.47 7.77
C GLY A 289 -8.79 -22.36 6.59
N GLU A 290 -10.05 -22.03 6.89
CA GLU A 290 -11.12 -21.85 5.88
C GLU A 290 -10.85 -20.71 4.89
N GLU A 291 -10.05 -19.72 5.30
CA GLU A 291 -9.56 -18.61 4.49
C GLU A 291 -8.03 -18.64 4.39
N SER A 292 -7.44 -19.83 4.20
CA SER A 292 -5.99 -19.97 4.08
C SER A 292 -5.41 -19.00 3.04
N PHE A 293 -4.34 -18.28 3.42
CA PHE A 293 -3.64 -17.35 2.52
C PHE A 293 -2.98 -18.05 1.33
N ILE A 294 -2.64 -19.34 1.46
CA ILE A 294 -1.98 -20.11 0.41
C ILE A 294 -2.87 -21.27 -0.02
N ILE A 295 -3.26 -21.24 -1.30
CA ILE A 295 -3.95 -22.33 -1.96
C ILE A 295 -2.90 -23.30 -2.49
N THR A 296 -3.10 -24.59 -2.25
CA THR A 296 -2.22 -25.69 -2.63
C THR A 296 -3.03 -26.82 -3.23
N LYS A 297 -2.35 -27.83 -3.79
CA LYS A 297 -2.97 -29.10 -4.21
C LYS A 297 -3.80 -29.78 -3.12
N LYS A 298 -3.54 -29.51 -1.83
CA LYS A 298 -4.22 -30.19 -0.72
C LYS A 298 -5.54 -29.53 -0.32
N ASN A 299 -5.64 -28.20 -0.45
CA ASN A 299 -6.78 -27.43 0.05
C ASN A 299 -7.59 -26.72 -1.04
N TRP A 300 -7.17 -26.76 -2.32
CA TRP A 300 -7.83 -26.05 -3.43
C TRP A 300 -9.36 -26.25 -3.50
N ARG A 301 -9.85 -27.46 -3.22
CA ARG A 301 -11.29 -27.78 -3.29
C ARG A 301 -12.15 -26.89 -2.39
N GLN A 302 -11.59 -26.36 -1.30
CA GLN A 302 -12.27 -25.48 -0.36
C GLN A 302 -12.61 -24.12 -1.00
N PHE A 303 -11.84 -23.70 -1.99
CA PHE A 303 -11.95 -22.38 -2.62
C PHE A 303 -12.74 -22.37 -3.93
N VAL A 304 -13.24 -23.54 -4.36
CA VAL A 304 -14.09 -23.66 -5.55
C VAL A 304 -15.51 -23.18 -5.21
N ASN A 305 -15.99 -22.15 -5.89
CA ASN A 305 -17.38 -21.73 -5.78
C ASN A 305 -18.26 -22.56 -6.70
N TYR A 306 -19.24 -23.27 -6.14
CA TYR A 306 -20.26 -23.98 -6.89
C TYR A 306 -21.43 -23.03 -7.16
N ARG A 307 -21.69 -22.66 -8.42
CA ARG A 307 -22.94 -22.01 -8.79
C ARG A 307 -23.96 -23.07 -9.21
N GLU A 308 -25.09 -23.12 -8.52
CA GLU A 308 -26.30 -23.73 -9.07
C GLU A 308 -26.99 -22.69 -9.97
N GLU A 309 -27.27 -23.03 -11.22
CA GLU A 309 -28.13 -22.17 -12.04
C GLU A 309 -29.56 -22.15 -11.50
N ARG A 310 -30.21 -21.00 -11.72
CA ARG A 310 -31.55 -20.62 -11.24
C ARG A 310 -32.59 -21.72 -11.46
N PRO A 311 -33.64 -21.79 -10.60
CA PRO A 311 -34.79 -22.63 -10.87
C PRO A 311 -35.48 -22.11 -12.15
N ASN A 312 -35.35 -22.85 -13.26
CA ASN A 312 -36.12 -22.80 -14.53
C ASN A 312 -35.30 -22.84 -15.83
N SER A 313 -34.20 -23.62 -15.91
CA SER A 313 -33.71 -24.13 -17.20
C SER A 313 -33.95 -25.65 -17.27
N GLU A 314 -34.60 -26.12 -18.35
CA GLU A 314 -34.83 -27.55 -18.64
C GLU A 314 -33.58 -28.23 -19.25
N SER A 315 -32.39 -27.82 -18.83
CA SER A 315 -31.14 -28.50 -19.18
C SER A 315 -30.49 -29.03 -17.92
N ASP A 316 -29.98 -30.26 -17.97
CA ASP A 316 -29.25 -30.94 -16.90
C ASP A 316 -28.41 -29.97 -16.06
N SER A 317 -28.42 -30.16 -14.75
CA SER A 317 -27.79 -29.30 -13.75
C SER A 317 -26.32 -29.00 -14.07
N LEU A 318 -26.06 -27.91 -14.77
CA LEU A 318 -24.72 -27.42 -15.01
C LEU A 318 -24.23 -26.74 -13.73
N ARG A 319 -23.53 -27.53 -12.91
CA ARG A 319 -22.74 -27.02 -11.78
C ARG A 319 -21.47 -26.39 -12.34
N TYR A 320 -21.50 -25.09 -12.62
CA TYR A 320 -20.29 -24.36 -12.98
C TYR A 320 -19.47 -24.09 -11.71
N CYS A 321 -18.18 -24.36 -11.78
CA CYS A 321 -17.24 -24.30 -10.67
C CYS A 321 -16.26 -23.15 -10.89
N GLN A 322 -16.44 -22.04 -10.20
CA GLN A 322 -15.58 -20.87 -10.32
C GLN A 322 -14.47 -20.95 -9.26
N PHE A 323 -13.24 -21.19 -9.70
CA PHE A 323 -12.05 -21.04 -8.86
C PHE A 323 -11.74 -19.55 -8.66
N PRO A 324 -11.11 -19.13 -7.55
CA PRO A 324 -10.89 -17.70 -7.30
C PRO A 324 -9.96 -17.09 -8.36
N GLU A 325 -10.19 -15.82 -8.69
CA GLU A 325 -9.31 -14.98 -9.54
C GLU A 325 -7.84 -14.96 -9.06
N ALA A 326 -7.60 -15.44 -7.83
CA ALA A 326 -6.31 -15.69 -7.19
C ALA A 326 -5.31 -16.54 -8.00
N LEU A 327 -5.76 -17.32 -9.00
CA LEU A 327 -4.86 -18.05 -9.90
C LEU A 327 -4.05 -17.17 -10.85
N GLY A 328 -4.36 -15.86 -10.94
CA GLY A 328 -3.66 -14.80 -11.68
C GLY A 328 -2.61 -15.26 -12.71
N GLY A 329 -2.88 -15.03 -14.00
CA GLY A 329 -1.92 -15.34 -15.06
C GLY A 329 -2.55 -15.85 -16.36
N ASP A 330 -3.86 -16.08 -16.37
CA ASP A 330 -4.59 -16.41 -17.59
C ASP A 330 -4.91 -15.13 -18.37
N GLU A 331 -4.74 -15.17 -19.69
CA GLU A 331 -5.41 -14.17 -20.53
C GLU A 331 -6.92 -14.20 -20.24
N PHE A 332 -7.60 -13.06 -20.40
CA PHE A 332 -9.04 -12.95 -20.09
C PHE A 332 -9.87 -14.10 -20.69
N VAL A 333 -9.51 -14.57 -21.89
CA VAL A 333 -10.17 -15.70 -22.56
C VAL A 333 -10.01 -17.01 -21.79
N ASP A 334 -8.81 -17.32 -21.32
CA ASP A 334 -8.54 -18.53 -20.55
C ASP A 334 -9.19 -18.48 -19.16
N LEU A 335 -9.20 -17.30 -18.53
CA LEU A 335 -9.92 -17.07 -17.28
C LEU A 335 -11.43 -17.30 -17.45
N MET A 336 -12.01 -16.78 -18.53
CA MET A 336 -13.42 -16.95 -18.86
C MET A 336 -13.74 -18.42 -19.16
N GLU A 337 -12.91 -19.11 -19.94
CA GLU A 337 -13.07 -20.54 -20.23
C GLU A 337 -13.08 -21.36 -18.94
N ARG A 338 -12.11 -21.16 -18.05
CA ARG A 338 -12.05 -21.85 -16.75
C ARG A 338 -13.23 -21.51 -15.84
N THR A 339 -13.64 -20.25 -15.83
CA THR A 339 -14.72 -19.78 -14.96
C THR A 339 -16.08 -20.30 -15.38
N TYR A 340 -16.35 -20.36 -16.69
CA TYR A 340 -17.69 -20.62 -17.22
C TYR A 340 -17.87 -22.02 -17.82
N ASN A 341 -16.80 -22.73 -18.17
CA ASN A 341 -16.92 -24.02 -18.87
C ASN A 341 -16.33 -25.22 -18.09
N TRP A 342 -15.42 -25.00 -17.13
CA TRP A 342 -14.81 -26.10 -16.39
C TRP A 342 -15.73 -26.70 -15.32
N ARG A 343 -15.69 -28.03 -15.24
CA ARG A 343 -16.29 -28.85 -14.19
C ARG A 343 -15.23 -29.21 -13.15
N ILE A 344 -15.65 -29.77 -12.01
CA ILE A 344 -14.70 -30.25 -10.98
C ILE A 344 -13.67 -31.23 -11.55
N ALA A 345 -14.05 -32.11 -12.46
CA ALA A 345 -13.11 -33.06 -13.06
C ALA A 345 -12.01 -32.37 -13.89
N ASP A 346 -12.34 -31.25 -14.55
CA ASP A 346 -11.37 -30.46 -15.31
C ASP A 346 -10.40 -29.75 -14.36
N TRP A 347 -10.91 -29.20 -13.26
CA TRP A 347 -10.08 -28.65 -12.18
C TRP A 347 -9.19 -29.71 -11.53
N GLU A 348 -9.70 -30.92 -11.27
CA GLU A 348 -8.92 -32.05 -10.73
C GLU A 348 -7.78 -32.41 -11.68
N ALA A 349 -8.07 -32.58 -12.97
CA ALA A 349 -7.06 -32.90 -13.98
C ALA A 349 -6.00 -31.81 -14.10
N TRP A 350 -6.40 -30.54 -14.05
CA TRP A 350 -5.48 -29.41 -14.09
C TRP A 350 -4.61 -29.36 -12.82
N ILE A 351 -5.20 -29.45 -11.63
CA ILE A 351 -4.46 -29.46 -10.36
C ILE A 351 -3.49 -30.65 -10.32
N ASP A 352 -3.91 -31.84 -10.73
CA ASP A 352 -3.05 -33.04 -10.77
C ASP A 352 -1.84 -32.86 -11.72
N SER A 353 -2.00 -32.05 -12.79
CA SER A 353 -0.92 -31.75 -13.74
C SER A 353 0.15 -30.79 -13.21
N LEU A 354 -0.13 -30.03 -12.14
CA LEU A 354 0.79 -29.04 -11.58
C LEU A 354 1.91 -29.71 -10.76
N PRO A 355 3.02 -29.02 -10.47
CA PRO A 355 4.04 -29.51 -9.53
C PRO A 355 3.50 -29.78 -8.12
N ASP A 356 4.14 -30.67 -7.35
CA ASP A 356 3.68 -31.02 -6.00
C ASP A 356 3.82 -29.88 -4.98
N ASP A 357 4.76 -28.97 -5.22
CA ASP A 357 4.99 -27.74 -4.49
C ASP A 357 4.21 -26.55 -5.06
N TRP A 358 3.32 -26.77 -6.02
CA TRP A 358 2.47 -25.73 -6.58
C TRP A 358 1.63 -25.05 -5.50
N PHE A 359 1.57 -23.72 -5.60
CA PHE A 359 0.70 -22.89 -4.79
C PHE A 359 0.21 -21.65 -5.54
N ALA A 360 -0.84 -21.03 -5.00
CA ALA A 360 -1.30 -19.70 -5.38
C ALA A 360 -1.64 -18.88 -4.13
N VAL A 361 -1.44 -17.57 -4.19
CA VAL A 361 -1.82 -16.65 -3.10
C VAL A 361 -3.32 -16.37 -3.16
N ASN A 362 -4.04 -16.66 -2.08
CA ASN A 362 -5.46 -16.38 -1.95
C ASN A 362 -5.71 -14.87 -1.72
N THR A 363 -5.81 -14.11 -2.81
CA THR A 363 -6.02 -12.65 -2.75
C THR A 363 -7.29 -12.24 -2.00
N LYS A 364 -8.32 -13.09 -1.99
CA LYS A 364 -9.54 -12.86 -1.20
C LYS A 364 -9.27 -12.94 0.31
N ALA A 365 -8.52 -13.94 0.75
CA ALA A 365 -8.12 -14.06 2.15
C ALA A 365 -7.23 -12.90 2.59
N VAL A 366 -6.25 -12.50 1.75
CA VAL A 366 -5.40 -11.33 2.00
C VAL A 366 -6.25 -10.08 2.22
N ARG A 367 -7.24 -9.85 1.34
CA ARG A 367 -8.17 -8.72 1.47
C ARG A 367 -9.09 -8.82 2.70
N ALA A 368 -9.56 -10.02 3.03
CA ALA A 368 -10.35 -10.24 4.25
C ALA A 368 -9.54 -9.95 5.52
N ALA A 369 -8.25 -10.28 5.54
CA ALA A 369 -7.38 -9.95 6.67
C ALA A 369 -7.22 -8.43 6.86
N LEU A 370 -7.06 -7.68 5.75
CA LEU A 370 -7.05 -6.22 5.77
C LEU A 370 -8.38 -5.67 6.32
N ASP A 371 -9.50 -6.07 5.73
CA ASP A 371 -10.83 -5.52 6.03
C ASP A 371 -11.30 -5.85 7.47
N GLU A 372 -10.96 -7.03 7.99
CA GLU A 372 -11.46 -7.49 9.29
C GLU A 372 -10.52 -7.23 10.47
N TYR A 373 -9.20 -7.23 10.23
CA TYR A 373 -8.22 -7.22 11.32
C TYR A 373 -7.28 -6.03 11.26
N GLU A 374 -6.75 -5.73 10.08
CA GLU A 374 -5.74 -4.69 9.96
C GLU A 374 -6.28 -3.33 10.39
N TYR A 375 -7.47 -2.94 9.94
CA TYR A 375 -8.09 -1.69 10.42
C TYR A 375 -8.33 -1.65 11.93
N GLY A 376 -8.48 -2.81 12.57
CA GLY A 376 -8.60 -2.93 14.02
C GLY A 376 -7.28 -2.67 14.76
N VAL A 377 -6.14 -3.00 14.17
CA VAL A 377 -4.80 -2.85 14.78
C VAL A 377 -4.08 -1.57 14.37
N LEU A 378 -4.23 -1.14 13.10
CA LEU A 378 -3.61 0.06 12.53
C LEU A 378 -3.89 1.28 13.39
N GLY A 379 -5.07 1.33 14.01
CA GLY A 379 -5.48 2.46 14.81
C GLY A 379 -4.59 2.77 16.01
N ILE A 380 -3.94 1.75 16.61
CA ILE A 380 -3.00 1.93 17.72
C ILE A 380 -1.61 2.22 17.17
N ASP A 381 -1.19 1.47 16.15
CA ASP A 381 0.14 1.58 15.55
C ASP A 381 0.38 2.96 14.92
N ILE A 382 -0.61 3.48 14.18
CA ILE A 382 -0.59 4.83 13.63
C ILE A 382 -0.43 5.84 14.76
N VAL A 383 -1.22 5.77 15.83
CA VAL A 383 -1.13 6.74 16.94
C VAL A 383 0.24 6.69 17.63
N MET A 384 0.79 5.50 17.84
CA MET A 384 2.08 5.32 18.49
C MET A 384 3.24 5.81 17.63
N VAL A 385 3.35 5.35 16.38
CA VAL A 385 4.47 5.66 15.48
C VAL A 385 4.38 7.11 15.00
N TRP A 386 3.20 7.55 14.53
CA TRP A 386 2.98 8.92 14.08
C TRP A 386 3.12 9.92 15.24
N GLY A 387 2.69 9.55 16.45
CA GLY A 387 2.87 10.38 17.64
C GLY A 387 4.34 10.64 17.96
N ARG A 388 5.22 9.62 17.84
CA ARG A 388 6.67 9.78 17.99
C ARG A 388 7.24 10.69 16.89
N GLU A 389 6.85 10.45 15.65
CA GLU A 389 7.31 11.22 14.49
C GLU A 389 6.93 12.70 14.59
N LEU A 390 5.69 13.02 14.99
CA LEU A 390 5.25 14.40 15.23
C LEU A 390 6.07 15.09 16.32
N ASN A 391 6.43 14.38 17.39
CA ASN A 391 7.25 14.96 18.45
C ASN A 391 8.69 15.24 17.97
N ARG A 392 9.26 14.32 17.19
CA ARG A 392 10.57 14.48 16.55
C ARG A 392 10.60 15.72 15.65
N ARG A 393 9.60 15.86 14.77
CA ARG A 393 9.47 17.01 13.85
C ARG A 393 9.25 18.34 14.55
N ARG A 394 8.66 18.36 15.75
CA ARG A 394 8.48 19.56 16.58
C ARG A 394 9.72 19.94 17.40
N GLY A 395 10.65 19.02 17.58
CA GLY A 395 11.91 19.23 18.32
C GLY A 395 13.08 19.67 17.42
N LYS A 396 12.92 19.56 16.09
CA LYS A 396 13.74 20.23 15.08
C LYS A 396 13.21 21.64 14.84
#